data_AF-A0A7H2BBK5-F1
#
_entry.id   AF-A0A7H2BBK5-F1
#
_cell.length_a   1.000
_cell.length_b   1.000
_cell.length_c   1.000
_cell.angle_alpha   90.00
_cell.angle_beta   90.00
_cell.angle_gamma   90.00
#
_symmetry.space_group_name_H-M   'P 1'
#
loop_
_entity.id
_entity.type
_entity.pdbx_description
1 polymer ?
#
loop_
_entity_poly.entity_id
_entity_poly.type
_entity_poly.pdbx_seq_one_letter_code
_entity_poly.pdbx_strand_id
1 'polypeptide(L)'
;MFGFGRKKKNEDAEVQETAVEQAQAEINDDPDMRADDTAAPTAVAEERTEFDRANGPYDTEEKSGTDSYLDLGSLLIKPHPEVALRLEVEDNTQNVIAVTLQKDKAVLQVQAFAAPKSRGIWDEIRSEIAESVRAQGGNIEEVDGSLGKELKSQIPVTTPDGRKGARVATFVGVDGPRWFLRGVFTGTAHADASARAEMEKIFKTMVVHRGEDPMPPRDLLPLSMPAQAQPEAATPQNADLEMPERGPEIAEVR
;
A
#
# COMPACT_ATOMS: atom_id res chain seq x y z
N MET A 1 -14.74 -46.93 -10.67
CA MET A 1 -13.62 -46.44 -9.83
C MET A 1 -12.92 -45.34 -10.62
N PHE A 2 -13.31 -44.08 -10.42
CA PHE A 2 -12.71 -42.95 -11.13
C PHE A 2 -12.25 -41.92 -10.10
N GLY A 3 -10.93 -41.69 -10.10
CA GLY A 3 -10.20 -40.95 -9.08
C GLY A 3 -10.38 -39.43 -9.20
N PHE A 4 -10.48 -38.82 -8.03
CA PHE A 4 -10.41 -37.38 -7.80
C PHE A 4 -9.05 -36.82 -8.23
N GLY A 5 -9.06 -35.70 -8.93
CA GLY A 5 -7.86 -34.92 -9.20
C GLY A 5 -8.19 -33.48 -9.59
N ARG A 6 -8.11 -32.56 -8.63
CA ARG A 6 -7.66 -31.15 -8.73
C ARG A 6 -8.13 -30.33 -7.52
N LYS A 7 -7.25 -30.21 -6.52
CA LYS A 7 -7.30 -29.20 -5.45
C LYS A 7 -5.85 -28.93 -5.00
N LYS A 8 -5.09 -28.22 -5.84
CA LYS A 8 -3.68 -27.91 -5.56
C LYS A 8 -3.19 -26.59 -6.18
N LYS A 9 -4.11 -25.69 -6.55
CA LYS A 9 -3.79 -24.45 -7.29
C LYS A 9 -4.02 -23.17 -6.48
N ASN A 10 -4.54 -23.29 -5.25
CA ASN A 10 -4.83 -22.14 -4.38
C ASN A 10 -3.75 -21.91 -3.31
N GLU A 11 -3.12 -22.98 -2.81
CA GLU A 11 -2.12 -22.89 -1.75
C GLU A 11 -0.88 -22.08 -2.15
N ASP A 12 -0.36 -22.19 -3.38
CA ASP A 12 0.83 -21.43 -3.78
C ASP A 12 0.59 -19.91 -3.89
N ALA A 13 -0.66 -19.47 -4.10
CA ALA A 13 -1.03 -18.05 -4.18
C ALA A 13 -1.30 -17.48 -2.78
N GLU A 14 -2.01 -18.21 -1.93
CA GLU A 14 -2.23 -17.85 -0.51
C GLU A 14 -0.89 -17.79 0.25
N VAL A 15 0.02 -18.75 0.02
CA VAL A 15 1.36 -18.76 0.65
C VAL A 15 2.24 -17.60 0.16
N GLN A 16 2.02 -17.08 -1.05
CA GLN A 16 2.73 -15.89 -1.54
C GLN A 16 2.13 -14.60 -0.98
N GLU A 17 0.79 -14.51 -0.86
CA GLU A 17 0.10 -13.35 -0.30
C GLU A 17 0.40 -13.17 1.20
N THR A 18 0.25 -14.23 2.00
CA THR A 18 0.57 -14.21 3.45
C THR A 18 2.06 -13.97 3.72
N ALA A 19 2.93 -14.41 2.81
CA ALA A 19 4.37 -14.21 2.90
C ALA A 19 4.83 -12.78 2.63
N VAL A 20 4.14 -12.07 1.73
CA VAL A 20 4.39 -10.67 1.42
C VAL A 20 3.91 -9.80 2.60
N GLU A 21 2.73 -10.10 3.14
CA GLU A 21 2.19 -9.40 4.30
C GLU A 21 3.09 -9.53 5.55
N GLN A 22 3.63 -10.72 5.82
CA GLN A 22 4.54 -10.94 6.96
C GLN A 22 5.90 -10.26 6.79
N ALA A 23 6.51 -10.30 5.61
CA ALA A 23 7.79 -9.62 5.38
C ALA A 23 7.64 -8.09 5.42
N GLN A 24 6.45 -7.58 5.13
CA GLN A 24 6.16 -6.15 5.09
C GLN A 24 5.77 -5.59 6.45
N ALA A 25 5.09 -6.38 7.28
CA ALA A 25 4.95 -6.08 8.71
C ALA A 25 6.33 -5.91 9.36
N GLU A 26 7.29 -6.81 9.10
CA GLU A 26 8.64 -6.72 9.67
C GLU A 26 9.49 -5.55 9.12
N ILE A 27 9.19 -5.00 7.94
CA ILE A 27 9.87 -3.80 7.39
C ILE A 27 9.23 -2.50 7.93
N ASN A 28 7.95 -2.54 8.30
CA ASN A 28 7.21 -1.37 8.80
C ASN A 28 7.28 -1.23 10.33
N ASP A 29 7.66 -2.27 11.07
CA ASP A 29 7.60 -2.37 12.54
C ASP A 29 8.95 -2.06 13.23
N ASP A 30 9.76 -1.13 12.66
CA ASP A 30 10.91 -0.53 13.36
C ASP A 30 10.53 0.88 13.87
N PRO A 31 9.99 1.00 15.10
CA PRO A 31 9.43 2.25 15.60
C PRO A 31 10.46 3.15 16.32
N ASP A 32 11.76 2.88 16.28
CA ASP A 32 12.70 3.58 17.17
C ASP A 32 13.89 4.24 16.47
N MET A 33 13.63 5.38 15.82
CA MET A 33 14.65 6.43 15.71
C MET A 33 14.03 7.82 15.86
N ARG A 34 14.18 8.40 17.06
CA ARG A 34 14.09 9.85 17.26
C ARG A 34 15.13 10.53 16.38
N ALA A 35 14.71 11.17 15.30
CA ALA A 35 15.54 12.12 14.58
C ALA A 35 15.72 13.37 15.45
N ASP A 36 16.84 13.43 16.17
CA ASP A 36 17.30 14.65 16.81
C ASP A 36 17.77 15.61 15.71
N ASP A 37 17.10 16.75 15.61
CA ASP A 37 17.33 17.80 14.64
C ASP A 37 18.60 18.57 15.02
N THR A 38 19.78 18.16 14.54
CA THR A 38 20.98 19.01 14.55
C THR A 38 22.02 18.62 13.48
N ALA A 39 22.38 19.64 12.70
CA ALA A 39 23.59 19.82 11.88
C ALA A 39 23.71 19.06 10.54
N ALA A 40 23.51 19.82 9.46
CA ALA A 40 23.85 19.44 8.09
C ALA A 40 25.36 19.21 7.90
N PRO A 41 25.76 18.16 7.16
CA PRO A 41 26.95 18.20 6.33
C PRO A 41 26.54 18.38 4.85
N THR A 42 27.29 19.24 4.17
CA THR A 42 27.19 19.49 2.73
C THR A 42 27.66 18.24 1.99
N ALA A 43 26.73 17.38 1.58
CA ALA A 43 27.03 16.23 0.75
C ALA A 43 27.12 16.67 -0.72
N VAL A 44 28.20 16.22 -1.37
CA VAL A 44 28.45 16.39 -2.80
C VAL A 44 27.27 15.89 -3.61
N ALA A 45 26.76 16.74 -4.51
CA ALA A 45 25.67 16.39 -5.42
C ALA A 45 26.20 15.40 -6.47
N GLU A 46 26.06 14.11 -6.22
CA GLU A 46 25.98 13.13 -7.30
C GLU A 46 24.71 13.45 -8.10
N GLU A 47 24.83 13.58 -9.43
CA GLU A 47 23.69 13.80 -10.33
C GLU A 47 22.65 12.71 -10.11
N ARG A 48 21.62 13.03 -9.31
CA ARG A 48 20.41 12.22 -9.22
C ARG A 48 19.75 12.32 -10.59
N THR A 49 19.71 11.23 -11.33
CA THR A 49 18.75 11.09 -12.43
C THR A 49 17.36 10.99 -11.81
N GLU A 50 16.79 12.16 -11.50
CA GLU A 50 15.43 12.29 -10.99
C GLU A 50 14.46 11.75 -12.04
N PHE A 51 13.51 10.91 -11.61
CA PHE A 51 12.47 10.40 -12.48
C PHE A 51 11.61 11.56 -13.00
N ASP A 52 11.44 11.66 -14.33
CA ASP A 52 10.53 12.63 -14.93
C ASP A 52 9.07 12.22 -14.69
N ARG A 53 8.45 12.89 -13.72
CA ARG A 53 7.07 12.66 -13.29
C ARG A 53 6.02 13.32 -14.19
N ALA A 54 6.40 13.84 -15.37
CA ALA A 54 5.46 14.43 -16.33
C ALA A 54 4.30 13.50 -16.74
N ASN A 55 4.50 12.17 -16.65
CA ASN A 55 3.48 11.16 -16.96
C ASN A 55 2.89 10.49 -15.71
N GLY A 56 3.09 11.09 -14.53
CA GLY A 56 2.62 10.62 -13.24
C GLY A 56 3.55 9.59 -12.57
N PRO A 57 3.23 9.13 -11.35
CA PRO A 57 2.07 9.49 -10.51
C PRO A 57 1.93 10.99 -10.26
N TYR A 58 0.70 11.49 -10.16
CA TYR A 58 0.41 12.92 -10.11
C TYR A 58 0.19 13.41 -8.68
N ASP A 59 0.49 14.68 -8.42
CA ASP A 59 -0.11 15.40 -7.30
C ASP A 59 -1.56 15.81 -7.66
N THR A 60 -2.41 16.00 -6.66
CA THR A 60 -3.79 16.46 -6.86
C THR A 60 -3.87 17.76 -7.66
N GLU A 61 -2.90 18.67 -7.50
CA GLU A 61 -2.88 19.95 -8.22
C GLU A 61 -2.54 19.81 -9.71
N GLU A 62 -1.98 18.67 -10.13
CA GLU A 62 -1.48 18.45 -11.49
C GLU A 62 -2.50 17.73 -12.39
N LYS A 63 -3.54 17.13 -11.80
CA LYS A 63 -4.49 16.30 -12.52
C LYS A 63 -5.94 16.73 -12.29
N SER A 64 -6.57 17.20 -13.36
CA SER A 64 -8.02 17.46 -13.41
C SER A 64 -8.82 16.27 -13.93
N GLY A 65 -10.13 16.26 -13.68
CA GLY A 65 -11.07 15.22 -14.15
C GLY A 65 -10.95 13.90 -13.40
N THR A 66 -10.67 13.96 -12.10
CA THR A 66 -10.53 12.81 -11.20
C THR A 66 -11.87 12.34 -10.62
N ASP A 67 -13.01 12.91 -11.02
CA ASP A 67 -14.35 12.60 -10.47
C ASP A 67 -14.77 11.12 -10.65
N SER A 68 -14.15 10.42 -11.61
CA SER A 68 -14.38 8.98 -11.87
C SER A 68 -13.37 8.06 -11.16
N TYR A 69 -12.44 8.62 -10.39
CA TYR A 69 -11.42 7.86 -9.69
C TYR A 69 -12.02 7.34 -8.39
N LEU A 70 -11.53 6.18 -7.95
CA LEU A 70 -11.79 5.70 -6.62
C LEU A 70 -10.99 6.55 -5.65
N ASP A 71 -11.68 7.32 -4.81
CA ASP A 71 -11.08 8.13 -3.76
C ASP A 71 -10.88 7.28 -2.49
N LEU A 72 -9.62 7.13 -2.08
CA LEU A 72 -9.20 6.46 -0.86
C LEU A 72 -8.64 7.47 0.16
N GLY A 73 -9.06 8.73 0.10
CA GLY A 73 -8.56 9.81 0.96
C GLY A 73 -7.26 10.42 0.42
N SER A 74 -6.13 9.77 0.70
CA SER A 74 -4.81 10.29 0.28
C SER A 74 -4.32 9.75 -1.07
N LEU A 75 -5.07 8.82 -1.67
CA LEU A 75 -4.73 8.19 -2.94
C LEU A 75 -5.98 8.03 -3.79
N LEU A 76 -5.96 8.56 -5.01
CA LEU A 76 -7.02 8.38 -6.00
C LEU A 76 -6.53 7.42 -7.07
N ILE A 77 -7.32 6.39 -7.32
CA ILE A 77 -6.98 5.30 -8.26
C ILE A 77 -8.05 5.23 -9.34
N LYS A 78 -7.63 5.34 -10.61
CA LYS A 78 -8.53 5.13 -11.72
C LYS A 78 -8.94 3.64 -11.80
N PRO A 79 -10.25 3.31 -11.76
CA PRO A 79 -10.70 1.94 -11.96
C PRO A 79 -10.23 1.42 -13.32
N HIS A 80 -9.68 0.21 -13.34
CA HIS A 80 -9.22 -0.44 -14.57
C HIS A 80 -9.96 -1.77 -14.76
N PRO A 81 -10.47 -2.06 -15.97
CA PRO A 81 -11.09 -3.35 -16.24
C PRO A 81 -10.09 -4.48 -15.98
N GLU A 82 -10.60 -5.61 -15.47
CA GLU A 82 -9.83 -6.83 -15.20
C GLU A 82 -8.75 -6.71 -14.11
N VAL A 83 -8.71 -5.58 -13.39
CA VAL A 83 -7.82 -5.37 -12.25
C VAL A 83 -8.66 -5.41 -10.98
N ALA A 84 -8.41 -6.40 -10.14
CA ALA A 84 -8.98 -6.47 -8.80
C ALA A 84 -8.22 -5.52 -7.88
N LEU A 85 -8.96 -4.74 -7.08
CA LEU A 85 -8.42 -3.86 -6.05
C LEU A 85 -8.77 -4.41 -4.68
N ARG A 86 -7.78 -4.51 -3.80
CA ARG A 86 -7.93 -4.89 -2.38
C ARG A 86 -7.30 -3.82 -1.50
N LEU A 87 -7.93 -3.55 -0.37
CA LEU A 87 -7.41 -2.66 0.66
C LEU A 87 -6.81 -3.54 1.76
N GLU A 88 -5.56 -3.26 2.12
CA GLU A 88 -4.89 -3.91 3.25
C GLU A 88 -5.13 -3.06 4.49
N VAL A 89 -5.64 -3.70 5.54
CA VAL A 89 -6.06 -3.05 6.78
C VAL A 89 -5.19 -3.57 7.92
N GLU A 90 -4.66 -2.68 8.73
CA GLU A 90 -3.92 -3.05 9.93
C GLU A 90 -4.88 -3.61 11.00
N ASP A 91 -4.58 -4.80 11.53
CA ASP A 91 -5.46 -5.51 12.48
C ASP A 91 -5.82 -4.67 13.72
N ASN A 92 -4.85 -3.94 14.27
CA ASN A 92 -5.00 -3.22 15.54
C ASN A 92 -5.85 -1.95 15.41
N THR A 93 -5.55 -1.13 14.41
CA THR A 93 -6.16 0.20 14.25
C THR A 93 -7.31 0.21 13.25
N GLN A 94 -7.48 -0.86 12.48
CA GLN A 94 -8.39 -0.94 11.34
C GLN A 94 -8.13 0.16 10.29
N ASN A 95 -6.92 0.71 10.26
CA ASN A 95 -6.51 1.70 9.26
C ASN A 95 -6.09 1.01 7.97
N VAL A 96 -6.48 1.58 6.83
CA VAL A 96 -6.01 1.11 5.53
C VAL A 96 -4.54 1.55 5.37
N ILE A 97 -3.63 0.58 5.22
CA ILE A 97 -2.18 0.82 5.16
C ILE A 97 -1.61 0.68 3.74
N ALA A 98 -2.29 -0.07 2.87
CA ALA A 98 -1.86 -0.27 1.49
C ALA A 98 -3.03 -0.60 0.57
N VAL A 99 -2.77 -0.47 -0.73
CA VAL A 99 -3.69 -0.89 -1.79
C VAL A 99 -3.01 -1.91 -2.68
N THR A 100 -3.61 -3.09 -2.82
CA THR A 100 -3.15 -4.12 -3.74
C THR A 100 -3.99 -4.09 -5.01
N LEU A 101 -3.33 -4.02 -6.17
CA LEU A 101 -3.94 -4.19 -7.48
C LEU A 101 -3.44 -5.49 -8.09
N GLN A 102 -4.36 -6.32 -8.57
CA GLN A 102 -4.02 -7.59 -9.18
C GLN A 102 -4.73 -7.78 -10.52
N LYS A 103 -3.96 -8.15 -11.53
CA LYS A 103 -4.47 -8.68 -12.80
C LYS A 103 -3.81 -10.02 -13.07
N ASP A 104 -4.59 -11.08 -13.18
CA ASP A 104 -4.09 -12.45 -13.28
C ASP A 104 -3.10 -12.81 -12.16
N LYS A 105 -1.81 -12.92 -12.48
CA LYS A 105 -0.69 -13.18 -11.55
C LYS A 105 0.22 -11.96 -11.37
N ALA A 106 -0.12 -10.84 -11.99
CA ALA A 106 0.59 -9.59 -11.86
C ALA A 106 0.01 -8.86 -10.65
N VAL A 107 0.86 -8.54 -9.69
CA VAL A 107 0.46 -7.84 -8.47
C VAL A 107 1.28 -6.57 -8.34
N LEU A 108 0.59 -5.47 -8.05
CA LEU A 108 1.15 -4.17 -7.71
C LEU A 108 0.56 -3.75 -6.37
N GLN A 109 1.39 -3.63 -5.35
CA GLN A 109 1.00 -3.05 -4.08
C GLN A 109 1.51 -1.63 -3.97
N VAL A 110 0.68 -0.71 -3.50
CA VAL A 110 0.97 0.72 -3.45
C VAL A 110 0.74 1.28 -2.06
N GLN A 111 1.68 2.13 -1.63
CA GLN A 111 1.63 2.85 -0.37
C GLN A 111 2.13 4.27 -0.58
N ALA A 112 1.44 5.24 0.02
CA ALA A 112 1.78 6.65 -0.06
C ALA A 112 2.27 7.12 1.31
N PHE A 113 3.37 7.87 1.33
CA PHE A 113 4.02 8.38 2.53
C PHE A 113 4.16 9.89 2.45
N ALA A 114 4.18 10.56 3.60
CA ALA A 114 4.60 11.95 3.68
C ALA A 114 6.10 12.08 3.42
N ALA A 115 6.49 13.13 2.70
CA ALA A 115 7.89 13.46 2.44
C ALA A 115 8.19 14.91 2.84
N PRO A 116 9.45 15.25 3.13
CA PRO A 116 9.87 16.63 3.33
C PRO A 116 9.61 17.51 2.09
N LYS A 117 9.48 18.82 2.29
CA LYS A 117 9.33 19.78 1.18
C LYS A 117 10.57 19.90 0.29
N SER A 118 11.74 19.56 0.83
CA SER A 118 13.05 19.91 0.27
C SER A 118 13.78 18.76 -0.43
N ARG A 119 13.38 17.51 -0.21
CA ARG A 119 14.02 16.33 -0.81
C ARG A 119 13.04 15.17 -0.96
N GLY A 120 13.27 14.38 -1.99
CA GLY A 120 12.75 13.02 -2.08
C GLY A 120 13.37 12.09 -1.04
N ILE A 121 12.66 11.02 -0.72
CA ILE A 121 13.06 9.99 0.25
C ILE A 121 13.33 8.64 -0.41
N TRP A 122 13.10 8.51 -1.73
CA TRP A 122 13.26 7.22 -2.40
C TRP A 122 14.67 6.64 -2.29
N ASP A 123 15.72 7.43 -2.52
CA ASP A 123 17.10 6.93 -2.46
C ASP A 123 17.46 6.35 -1.09
N GLU A 124 16.99 6.99 -0.03
CA GLU A 124 17.20 6.57 1.36
C GLU A 124 16.41 5.29 1.67
N ILE A 125 15.12 5.28 1.37
CA ILE A 125 14.25 4.10 1.53
C ILE A 125 14.78 2.92 0.69
N ARG A 126 15.24 3.17 -0.53
CA ARG A 126 15.83 2.14 -1.40
C ARG A 126 17.06 1.52 -0.75
N SER A 127 17.94 2.33 -0.18
CA SER A 127 19.13 1.85 0.54
C SER A 127 18.74 0.98 1.74
N GLU A 128 17.79 1.42 2.55
CA GLU A 128 17.33 0.68 3.73
C GLU A 128 16.65 -0.66 3.37
N ILE A 129 15.80 -0.66 2.34
CA ILE A 129 15.21 -1.91 1.82
C ILE A 129 16.33 -2.85 1.37
N ALA A 130 17.36 -2.34 0.69
CA ALA A 130 18.47 -3.16 0.23
C ALA A 130 19.30 -3.73 1.39
N GLU A 131 19.47 -2.99 2.48
CA GLU A 131 20.11 -3.48 3.71
C GLU A 131 19.27 -4.55 4.40
N SER A 132 17.96 -4.32 4.55
CA SER A 132 17.03 -5.29 5.15
C SER A 132 16.99 -6.61 4.35
N VAL A 133 16.92 -6.55 3.03
CA VAL A 133 16.95 -7.75 2.16
C VAL A 133 18.26 -8.52 2.34
N ARG A 134 19.41 -7.83 2.41
CA ARG A 134 20.72 -8.46 2.63
C ARG A 134 20.82 -9.10 4.02
N ALA A 135 20.27 -8.45 5.05
CA ALA A 135 20.22 -8.99 6.40
C ALA A 135 19.42 -10.30 6.46
N GLN A 136 18.39 -10.45 5.63
CA GLN A 136 17.60 -11.67 5.46
C GLN A 136 18.28 -12.73 4.56
N GLY A 137 19.53 -12.52 4.15
CA GLY A 137 20.26 -13.42 3.26
C GLY A 137 19.77 -13.38 1.80
N GLY A 138 19.03 -12.33 1.44
CA GLY A 138 18.58 -12.09 0.07
C GLY A 138 19.63 -11.40 -0.79
N ASN A 139 19.36 -11.40 -2.10
CA ASN A 139 20.12 -10.65 -3.10
C ASN A 139 19.33 -9.45 -3.57
N ILE A 140 20.04 -8.39 -3.97
CA ILE A 140 19.45 -7.19 -4.55
C ILE A 140 20.15 -6.83 -5.86
N GLU A 141 19.41 -6.20 -6.75
CA GLU A 141 19.90 -5.63 -8.00
C GLU A 141 19.20 -4.28 -8.21
N GLU A 142 19.99 -3.21 -8.32
CA GLU A 142 19.48 -1.89 -8.69
C GLU A 142 19.48 -1.74 -10.21
N VAL A 143 18.35 -1.32 -10.77
CA VAL A 143 18.17 -1.18 -12.21
C VAL A 143 17.51 0.16 -12.55
N ASP A 144 17.82 0.72 -13.72
CA ASP A 144 17.10 1.86 -14.26
C ASP A 144 15.85 1.36 -15.02
N GLY A 145 14.66 1.67 -14.49
CA GLY A 145 13.38 1.29 -15.04
C GLY A 145 12.56 2.48 -15.54
N SER A 146 11.32 2.21 -15.96
CA SER A 146 10.42 3.24 -16.52
C SER A 146 9.85 4.19 -15.47
N LEU A 147 10.12 3.91 -14.18
CA LEU A 147 9.75 4.68 -12.99
C LEU A 147 10.99 5.24 -12.26
N GLY A 148 12.15 5.30 -12.93
CA GLY A 148 13.42 5.72 -12.34
C GLY A 148 14.23 4.54 -11.80
N LYS A 149 15.02 4.77 -10.74
CA LYS A 149 15.78 3.70 -10.08
C LYS A 149 14.83 2.71 -9.41
N GLU A 150 14.97 1.44 -9.73
CA GLU A 150 14.20 0.34 -9.15
C GLU A 150 15.12 -0.63 -8.41
N LEU A 151 14.61 -1.29 -7.38
CA LEU A 151 15.34 -2.29 -6.61
C LEU A 151 14.67 -3.65 -6.76
N LYS A 152 15.30 -4.56 -7.48
CA LYS A 152 14.88 -5.96 -7.53
C LYS A 152 15.47 -6.68 -6.33
N SER A 153 14.64 -7.45 -5.63
CA SER A 153 15.04 -8.23 -4.47
C SER A 153 14.66 -9.70 -4.64
N GLN A 154 15.51 -10.58 -4.12
CA GLN A 154 15.23 -12.01 -4.01
C GLN A 154 15.63 -12.53 -2.63
N ILE A 155 14.67 -12.89 -1.79
CA ILE A 155 14.91 -13.44 -0.45
C ILE A 155 14.70 -14.96 -0.50
N PRO A 156 15.69 -15.79 -0.11
CA PRO A 156 15.51 -17.23 -0.05
C PRO A 156 14.49 -17.59 1.04
N VAL A 157 13.55 -18.47 0.73
CA VAL A 157 12.57 -18.95 1.72
C VAL A 157 12.44 -20.46 1.69
N THR A 158 12.15 -21.02 2.84
CA THR A 158 11.82 -22.44 2.96
C THR A 158 10.33 -22.55 3.25
N THR A 159 9.60 -23.22 2.37
CA THR A 159 8.17 -23.45 2.58
C THR A 159 7.96 -24.39 3.78
N PRO A 160 6.76 -24.42 4.39
CA PRO A 160 6.45 -25.37 5.47
C PRO A 160 6.71 -26.84 5.09
N ASP A 161 6.59 -27.17 3.80
CA ASP A 161 6.89 -28.48 3.22
C ASP A 161 8.41 -28.77 3.09
N GLY A 162 9.28 -27.87 3.55
CA GLY A 162 10.74 -28.00 3.45
C GLY A 162 11.32 -27.73 2.05
N ARG A 163 10.52 -27.23 1.09
CA ARG A 163 11.03 -26.87 -0.24
C ARG A 163 11.70 -25.51 -0.18
N LYS A 164 12.87 -25.41 -0.83
CA LYS A 164 13.53 -24.13 -1.04
C LYS A 164 12.85 -23.40 -2.20
N GLY A 165 12.51 -22.13 -1.96
CA GLY A 165 12.02 -21.18 -2.95
C GLY A 165 12.68 -19.83 -2.74
N ALA A 166 12.21 -18.84 -3.47
CA ALA A 166 12.61 -17.46 -3.27
C ALA A 166 11.39 -16.54 -3.38
N ARG A 167 11.33 -15.54 -2.51
CA ARG A 167 10.40 -14.42 -2.61
C ARG A 167 11.07 -13.37 -3.48
N VAL A 168 10.44 -13.03 -4.59
CA VAL A 168 10.95 -12.02 -5.54
C VAL A 168 10.02 -10.83 -5.59
N ALA A 169 10.60 -9.63 -5.63
CA ALA A 169 9.87 -8.38 -5.75
C ALA A 169 10.72 -7.33 -6.48
N THR A 170 10.05 -6.37 -7.11
CA THR A 170 10.67 -5.14 -7.59
C THR A 170 10.05 -3.96 -6.86
N PHE A 171 10.86 -3.25 -6.09
CA PHE A 171 10.47 -2.01 -5.44
C PHE A 171 10.73 -0.83 -6.36
N VAL A 172 9.76 0.06 -6.44
CA VAL A 172 9.89 1.37 -7.08
C VAL A 172 9.41 2.45 -6.12
N GLY A 173 9.89 3.66 -6.35
CA GLY A 173 9.50 4.81 -5.59
C GLY A 173 9.49 6.05 -6.47
N VAL A 174 8.45 6.86 -6.33
CA VAL A 174 8.36 8.16 -6.99
C VAL A 174 8.14 9.25 -5.95
N ASP A 175 9.06 10.21 -5.92
CA ASP A 175 8.97 11.39 -5.08
C ASP A 175 8.12 12.48 -5.76
N GLY A 176 7.20 13.06 -5.00
CA GLY A 176 6.35 14.18 -5.41
C GLY A 176 6.32 15.31 -4.38
N PRO A 177 5.46 16.32 -4.57
CA PRO A 177 5.38 17.46 -3.67
C PRO A 177 4.93 17.07 -2.25
N ARG A 178 5.89 16.92 -1.32
CA ARG A 178 5.64 16.54 0.09
C ARG A 178 5.07 15.14 0.28
N TRP A 179 5.14 14.29 -0.73
CA TRP A 179 4.74 12.90 -0.65
C TRP A 179 5.69 12.00 -1.43
N PHE A 180 5.64 10.72 -1.11
CA PHE A 180 6.38 9.65 -1.76
C PHE A 180 5.45 8.48 -2.03
N LEU A 181 5.40 7.98 -3.26
CA LEU A 181 4.58 6.83 -3.63
C LEU A 181 5.47 5.61 -3.88
N ARG A 182 5.31 4.58 -3.05
CA ARG A 182 6.00 3.29 -3.18
C ARG A 182 5.15 2.32 -3.95
N GLY A 183 5.74 1.63 -4.92
CA GLY A 183 5.15 0.49 -5.61
C GLY A 183 5.97 -0.78 -5.39
N VAL A 184 5.33 -1.91 -5.15
CA VAL A 184 5.97 -3.22 -5.07
C VAL A 184 5.34 -4.14 -6.11
N PHE A 185 6.13 -4.57 -7.08
CA PHE A 185 5.70 -5.49 -8.13
C PHE A 185 6.13 -6.91 -7.80
N THR A 186 5.18 -7.83 -7.79
CA THR A 186 5.42 -9.26 -7.52
C THR A 186 4.72 -10.13 -8.56
N GLY A 187 4.95 -11.44 -8.49
CA GLY A 187 4.41 -12.40 -9.45
C GLY A 187 4.87 -12.12 -10.89
N THR A 188 3.95 -12.16 -11.86
CA THR A 188 4.31 -11.86 -13.26
C THR A 188 4.64 -10.39 -13.49
N ALA A 189 4.26 -9.47 -12.59
CA ALA A 189 4.68 -8.08 -12.70
C ALA A 189 6.19 -7.89 -12.43
N HIS A 190 6.83 -8.83 -11.72
CA HIS A 190 8.28 -8.85 -11.55
C HIS A 190 8.99 -9.54 -12.73
N ALA A 191 8.42 -10.64 -13.23
CA ALA A 191 9.10 -11.54 -14.17
C ALA A 191 8.77 -11.30 -15.66
N ASP A 192 7.61 -10.71 -15.99
CA ASP A 192 7.14 -10.52 -17.36
C ASP A 192 7.00 -9.03 -17.69
N ALA A 193 7.64 -8.60 -18.79
CA ALA A 193 7.69 -7.20 -19.19
C ALA A 193 6.33 -6.64 -19.63
N SER A 194 5.45 -7.45 -20.22
CA SER A 194 4.13 -6.99 -20.65
C SER A 194 3.22 -6.76 -19.44
N ALA A 195 3.18 -7.74 -18.53
CA ALA A 195 2.46 -7.63 -17.27
C ALA A 195 2.99 -6.46 -16.42
N ARG A 196 4.32 -6.28 -16.35
CA ARG A 196 4.98 -5.12 -15.74
C ARG A 196 4.44 -3.82 -16.33
N ALA A 197 4.51 -3.66 -17.66
CA ALA A 197 4.12 -2.43 -18.34
C ALA A 197 2.64 -2.07 -18.13
N GLU A 198 1.74 -3.05 -18.01
CA GLU A 198 0.34 -2.79 -17.65
C GLU A 198 0.20 -2.24 -16.23
N MET A 199 0.88 -2.84 -15.25
CA MET A 199 0.85 -2.35 -13.87
C MET A 199 1.54 -0.98 -13.74
N GLU A 200 2.61 -0.71 -14.48
CA GLU A 200 3.25 0.62 -14.54
C GLU A 200 2.30 1.69 -15.07
N LYS A 201 1.51 1.39 -16.11
CA LYS A 201 0.51 2.33 -16.63
C LYS A 201 -0.51 2.68 -15.55
N ILE A 202 -0.94 1.70 -14.76
CA ILE A 202 -1.88 1.94 -13.66
C ILE A 202 -1.22 2.81 -12.59
N PHE A 203 -0.02 2.45 -12.14
CA PHE A 203 0.77 3.23 -11.17
C PHE A 203 0.92 4.69 -11.60
N LYS A 204 1.28 4.93 -12.87
CA LYS A 204 1.42 6.27 -13.47
C LYS A 204 0.12 7.06 -13.51
N THR A 205 -1.05 6.43 -13.47
CA THR A 205 -2.34 7.14 -13.46
C THR A 205 -2.79 7.55 -12.07
N MET A 206 -2.13 7.08 -11.01
CA MET A 206 -2.49 7.40 -9.63
C MET A 206 -2.28 8.88 -9.32
N VAL A 207 -3.15 9.42 -8.47
CA VAL A 207 -3.06 10.80 -7.98
C VAL A 207 -2.94 10.76 -6.47
N VAL A 208 -1.90 11.37 -5.93
CA VAL A 208 -1.64 11.44 -4.49
C VAL A 208 -2.19 12.76 -3.96
N HIS A 209 -2.98 12.66 -2.90
CA HIS A 209 -3.50 13.80 -2.17
C HIS A 209 -2.89 13.80 -0.78
N ARG A 210 -1.81 14.56 -0.59
CA ARG A 210 -1.17 14.67 0.73
C ARG A 210 -2.16 15.26 1.76
N GLY A 211 -2.98 16.22 1.36
CA GLY A 211 -3.76 17.04 2.29
C GLY A 211 -2.90 18.08 3.02
N GLU A 212 -3.53 18.88 3.87
CA GLU A 212 -2.90 20.08 4.46
C GLU A 212 -2.29 19.85 5.86
N ASP A 213 -2.81 18.88 6.61
CA ASP A 213 -2.47 18.64 8.02
C ASP A 213 -0.98 18.37 8.25
N PRO A 214 -0.36 18.81 9.34
CA PRO A 214 1.04 18.49 9.62
C PRO A 214 1.23 16.98 9.78
N MET A 215 2.24 16.43 9.11
CA MET A 215 2.57 14.99 9.18
C MET A 215 4.09 14.82 9.17
N PRO A 216 4.64 13.99 10.06
CA PRO A 216 6.05 13.60 10.03
C PRO A 216 6.46 13.03 8.67
N PRO A 217 7.68 13.31 8.20
CA PRO A 217 8.24 12.57 7.08
C PRO A 217 8.21 11.07 7.35
N ARG A 218 7.95 10.28 6.31
CA ARG A 218 7.90 8.80 6.31
C ARG A 218 6.67 8.18 6.99
N ASP A 219 5.77 8.99 7.55
CA ASP A 219 4.46 8.50 7.97
C ASP A 219 3.60 8.12 6.76
N LEU A 220 2.81 7.05 6.90
CA LEU A 220 1.82 6.66 5.90
C LEU A 220 0.74 7.74 5.78
N LEU A 221 0.42 8.11 4.54
CA LEU A 221 -0.71 8.99 4.28
C LEU A 221 -2.01 8.22 4.57
N PRO A 222 -2.98 8.83 5.29
CA PRO A 222 -4.18 8.13 5.71
C PRO A 222 -5.00 7.70 4.51
N LEU A 223 -5.26 6.40 4.41
CA LEU A 223 -6.17 5.84 3.42
C LEU A 223 -7.52 5.54 4.06
N SER A 224 -8.59 5.75 3.29
CA SER A 224 -9.97 5.56 3.72
C SER A 224 -10.66 4.52 2.83
N MET A 225 -11.60 3.77 3.42
CA MET A 225 -12.49 2.95 2.62
C MET A 225 -13.41 3.86 1.78
N PRO A 226 -13.64 3.52 0.50
CA PRO A 226 -14.50 4.32 -0.35
C PRO A 226 -15.93 4.30 0.21
N ALA A 227 -16.65 5.43 0.11
CA ALA A 227 -17.99 5.60 0.66
C ALA A 227 -19.02 4.56 0.16
N GLN A 228 -18.78 3.96 -1.02
CA GLN A 228 -19.61 2.90 -1.60
C GLN A 228 -19.40 1.51 -0.96
N ALA A 229 -18.34 1.34 -0.17
CA ALA A 229 -18.02 0.13 0.57
C ALA A 229 -18.29 0.26 2.07
N GLN A 230 -18.68 1.45 2.56
CA GLN A 230 -19.18 1.59 3.92
C GLN A 230 -20.56 0.90 3.99
N PRO A 231 -20.75 -0.13 4.85
CA PRO A 231 -22.09 -0.61 5.14
C PRO A 231 -22.88 0.60 5.64
N GLU A 232 -24.00 0.91 5.00
CA GLU A 232 -24.96 1.92 5.46
C GLU A 232 -25.10 1.73 6.97
N ALA A 233 -24.54 2.66 7.74
CA ALA A 233 -24.80 2.72 9.17
C ALA A 233 -26.30 2.96 9.27
N ALA A 234 -27.02 1.88 9.56
CA ALA A 234 -28.45 1.91 9.80
C ALA A 234 -28.69 3.05 10.76
N THR A 235 -29.28 4.12 10.25
CA THR A 235 -29.76 5.22 11.09
C THR A 235 -30.63 4.53 12.13
N PRO A 236 -30.34 4.64 13.45
CA PRO A 236 -31.32 4.24 14.42
C PRO A 236 -32.50 5.18 14.19
N GLN A 237 -33.49 4.70 13.44
CA GLN A 237 -34.84 5.21 13.56
C GLN A 237 -35.14 5.09 15.04
N ASN A 238 -35.14 6.24 15.72
CA ASN A 238 -35.79 6.38 17.00
C ASN A 238 -37.24 5.91 16.77
N ALA A 239 -37.45 4.61 16.96
CA ALA A 239 -38.75 4.05 17.22
C ALA A 239 -39.15 4.68 18.53
N ASP A 240 -40.00 5.69 18.41
CA ASP A 240 -40.82 6.25 19.48
C ASP A 240 -41.49 5.07 20.19
N LEU A 241 -40.83 4.58 21.24
CA LEU A 241 -41.41 3.62 22.17
C LEU A 241 -42.31 4.46 23.07
N GLU A 242 -43.52 4.74 22.58
CA GLU A 242 -44.62 5.20 23.41
C GLU A 242 -44.69 4.28 24.64
N MET A 243 -44.32 4.85 25.77
CA MET A 243 -44.30 4.21 27.07
C MET A 243 -45.75 3.96 27.47
N PRO A 244 -46.19 2.71 27.74
CA PRO A 244 -47.56 2.49 28.20
C PRO A 244 -47.74 3.13 29.57
N GLU A 245 -48.72 4.03 29.69
CA GLU A 245 -49.10 4.67 30.94
C GLU A 245 -49.34 3.59 32.02
N ARG A 246 -48.62 3.68 33.14
CA ARG A 246 -48.91 2.87 34.33
C ARG A 246 -50.31 3.25 34.84
N GLY A 247 -51.20 2.27 34.90
CA GLY A 247 -52.52 2.43 35.52
C GLY A 247 -52.43 2.84 37.00
N PRO A 248 -53.51 3.40 37.57
CA PRO A 248 -53.47 4.05 38.89
C PRO A 248 -53.20 3.03 40.01
N GLU A 249 -52.18 3.31 40.83
CA GLU A 249 -51.92 2.63 42.10
C GLU A 249 -53.11 2.82 43.06
N ILE A 250 -53.64 1.72 43.58
CA ILE A 250 -54.55 1.71 44.73
C ILE A 250 -53.75 2.03 46.00
N ALA A 251 -53.92 3.24 46.53
CA ALA A 251 -53.43 3.61 47.86
C ALA A 251 -54.30 2.94 48.94
N GLU A 252 -53.70 2.01 49.66
CA GLU A 252 -54.23 1.43 50.89
C GLU A 252 -54.18 2.48 52.02
N VAL A 253 -55.33 2.81 52.60
CA VAL A 253 -55.42 3.66 53.81
C VAL A 253 -56.31 2.97 54.84
N ARG A 254 -55.62 2.40 55.84
CA ARG A 254 -55.95 2.20 57.27
C ARG A 254 -57.10 1.27 57.69
#